data_AF-A0A836RDU4-F1
#
_entry.id   AF-A0A836RDU4-F1
#
_cell.length_a   1.000
_cell.length_b   1.000
_cell.length_c   1.000
_cell.angle_alpha   90.00
_cell.angle_beta   90.00
_cell.angle_gamma   90.00
#
_symmetry.space_group_name_H-M   'P 1'
#
loop_
_entity.id
_entity.type
_entity.pdbx_description
1 polymer ?
#
loop_
_entity_poly.entity_id
_entity_poly.type
_entity_poly.pdbx_seq_one_letter_code
_entity_poly.pdbx_strand_id
1 'polypeptide(L)'
;GVGPAWVVGMFQSMALVPGVSRSGSTIAAGLFTGMQREAATTFSFLIAIPAIAGAALLTTVEAWKSGWGSLQPLPVGLGMLTSFVIGLAALRVLIRAVGQGRLHWFAYYCLAVGALTIGWQVLTRVR
;
A
#
# COMPACT_ATOMS: atom_id res chain seq x y z
N GLY A 1 12.33 7.90 21.16
CA GLY A 1 11.27 8.89 21.48
C GLY A 1 10.11 8.73 20.51
N VAL A 2 8.95 9.33 20.79
CA VAL A 2 7.72 9.21 19.97
C VAL A 2 7.71 10.05 18.68
N GLY A 3 8.66 11.00 18.54
CA GLY A 3 8.74 11.90 17.37
C GLY A 3 8.72 11.19 16.01
N PRO A 4 9.54 10.14 15.78
CA PRO A 4 9.52 9.38 14.54
C PRO A 4 8.15 8.74 14.21
N ALA A 5 7.42 8.26 15.22
CA ALA A 5 6.10 7.65 15.03
C ALA A 5 5.06 8.66 14.52
N TRP A 6 5.09 9.90 15.03
CA TRP A 6 4.21 10.97 14.57
C TRP A 6 4.48 11.35 13.11
N VAL A 7 5.75 11.50 12.73
CA VAL A 7 6.13 11.81 11.34
C VAL A 7 5.68 10.70 10.39
N VAL A 8 5.92 9.43 10.75
CA VAL A 8 5.45 8.30 9.93
C VAL A 8 3.92 8.30 9.82
N GLY A 9 3.19 8.59 10.90
CA GLY A 9 1.72 8.68 10.88
C GLY A 9 1.21 9.78 9.95
N MET A 10 1.85 10.95 9.92
CA MET A 10 1.54 12.03 8.97
C MET A 10 1.79 11.60 7.51
N PHE A 11 2.85 10.84 7.25
CA PHE A 11 3.10 10.31 5.90
C PHE A 11 2.13 9.19 5.53
N GLN A 12 1.62 8.44 6.51
CA GLN A 12 0.57 7.46 6.27
C GLN A 12 -0.75 8.13 5.85
N SER A 13 -1.11 9.28 6.42
CA SER A 13 -2.32 9.99 5.99
C SER A 13 -2.19 10.56 4.57
N MET A 14 -1.00 10.99 4.16
CA MET A 14 -0.75 11.36 2.75
C MET A 14 -0.96 10.20 1.77
N ALA A 15 -0.77 8.97 2.22
CA ALA A 15 -1.03 7.78 1.42
C ALA A 15 -2.52 7.46 1.19
N LEU A 16 -3.44 8.28 1.73
CA LEU A 16 -4.86 8.24 1.36
C LEU A 16 -5.10 8.74 -0.07
N VAL A 17 -4.17 9.53 -0.63
CA VAL A 17 -4.24 9.95 -2.03
C VAL A 17 -4.14 8.71 -2.93
N PRO A 18 -5.14 8.44 -3.80
CA PRO A 18 -5.12 7.27 -4.66
C PRO A 18 -3.85 7.19 -5.51
N GLY A 19 -3.22 6.01 -5.52
CA GLY A 19 -1.96 5.76 -6.24
C GLY A 19 -0.70 6.06 -5.43
N VAL A 20 -0.79 6.75 -4.29
CA VAL A 20 0.37 6.93 -3.39
C VAL A 20 0.65 5.62 -2.64
N SER A 21 1.90 5.16 -2.73
CA SER A 21 2.31 3.94 -2.03
C SER A 21 2.39 4.19 -0.52
N ARG A 22 1.49 3.54 0.25
CA ARG A 22 1.52 3.60 1.71
C ARG A 22 2.83 3.10 2.29
N SER A 23 3.26 1.89 1.94
CA SER A 23 4.52 1.32 2.45
C SER A 23 5.73 2.15 2.05
N GLY A 24 5.77 2.69 0.82
CA GLY A 24 6.83 3.59 0.37
C GLY A 24 6.88 4.88 1.20
N SER A 25 5.73 5.52 1.42
CA SER A 25 5.62 6.77 2.16
C SER A 25 6.04 6.62 3.63
N THR A 26 5.58 5.56 4.30
CA THR A 26 5.88 5.33 5.73
C THR A 26 7.31 4.84 5.95
N ILE A 27 7.87 4.02 5.04
CA ILE A 27 9.28 3.62 5.11
C ILE A 27 10.18 4.83 4.84
N ALA A 28 9.90 5.62 3.81
CA ALA A 28 10.67 6.82 3.49
C ALA A 28 10.65 7.83 4.65
N ALA A 29 9.49 8.05 5.27
CA ALA A 29 9.36 8.88 6.46
C ALA A 29 10.19 8.33 7.63
N GLY A 30 10.16 7.02 7.87
CA GLY A 30 10.95 6.42 8.94
C GLY A 30 12.45 6.59 8.72
N LEU A 31 12.94 6.36 7.50
CA LEU A 31 14.32 6.61 7.12
C LEU A 31 14.69 8.10 7.25
N PHE A 32 13.80 9.01 6.85
CA PHE A 32 13.99 10.45 6.98
C PHE A 32 14.16 10.90 8.44
N THR A 33 13.47 10.23 9.37
CA THR A 33 13.65 10.47 10.82
C THR A 33 14.87 9.78 11.43
N GLY A 34 15.71 9.12 10.62
CA GLY A 34 16.94 8.46 11.07
C GLY A 34 16.75 7.02 11.58
N MET A 35 15.59 6.39 11.36
CA MET A 35 15.41 4.98 11.73
C MET A 35 16.30 4.08 10.86
N GLN A 36 16.77 2.97 11.44
CA GLN A 36 17.37 1.89 10.67
C GLN A 36 16.36 1.29 9.70
N ARG A 37 16.82 0.77 8.56
CA ARG A 37 15.96 0.28 7.47
C ARG A 37 15.01 -0.82 7.94
N GLU A 38 15.52 -1.74 8.73
CA GLU A 38 14.79 -2.86 9.31
C GLU A 38 13.70 -2.36 10.27
N ALA A 39 14.04 -1.38 11.11
CA ALA A 39 13.10 -0.75 12.04
C ALA A 39 12.01 0.03 11.32
N ALA A 40 12.36 0.87 10.33
CA ALA A 40 11.40 1.62 9.52
C ALA A 40 10.45 0.70 8.76
N THR A 41 10.98 -0.40 8.21
CA THR A 41 10.19 -1.42 7.49
C THR A 41 9.23 -2.14 8.43
N THR A 42 9.72 -2.59 9.58
CA THR A 42 8.91 -3.29 10.58
C THR A 42 7.80 -2.39 11.12
N PHE A 43 8.16 -1.15 11.48
CA PHE A 43 7.20 -0.16 11.95
C PHE A 43 6.11 0.12 10.90
N SER A 44 6.52 0.34 9.65
CA SER A 44 5.60 0.53 8.51
C SER A 44 4.61 -0.64 8.34
N PHE A 45 5.04 -1.89 8.51
CA PHE A 45 4.12 -3.03 8.41
C PHE A 45 3.21 -3.16 9.62
N LEU A 46 3.68 -2.89 10.83
CA LEU A 46 2.84 -2.96 12.03
C LEU A 46 1.70 -1.95 11.99
N ILE A 47 1.98 -0.69 11.63
CA ILE A 47 0.94 0.36 11.53
C ILE A 47 -0.03 0.14 10.36
N ALA A 48 0.35 -0.69 9.38
CA ALA A 48 -0.51 -1.08 8.29
C ALA A 48 -1.69 -1.93 8.73
N ILE A 49 -1.45 -2.83 9.69
CA ILE A 49 -2.41 -3.84 10.12
C ILE A 49 -3.72 -3.18 10.57
N PRO A 50 -3.73 -2.25 11.55
CA PRO A 50 -4.97 -1.61 11.97
C PRO A 50 -5.59 -0.75 10.87
N ALA A 51 -4.79 -0.07 10.05
CA ALA A 51 -5.30 0.79 8.98
C ALA A 51 -6.01 -0.01 7.87
N ILE A 52 -5.38 -1.08 7.38
CA ILE A 52 -5.93 -1.93 6.32
C ILE A 52 -7.09 -2.78 6.86
N ALA A 53 -6.96 -3.34 8.08
CA ALA A 53 -8.05 -4.09 8.69
C ALA A 53 -9.28 -3.21 8.95
N GLY A 54 -9.09 -1.98 9.41
CA GLY A 54 -10.17 -1.01 9.59
C GLY A 54 -10.86 -0.68 8.26
N ALA A 55 -10.09 -0.42 7.20
CA ALA A 55 -10.64 -0.19 5.87
C ALA A 55 -11.41 -1.42 5.34
N ALA A 56 -10.85 -2.62 5.47
CA ALA A 56 -11.48 -3.86 5.04
C ALA A 56 -12.79 -4.13 5.79
N LEU A 57 -12.81 -3.89 7.10
CA LEU A 57 -14.01 -4.04 7.93
C LEU A 57 -15.10 -3.06 7.46
N LEU A 58 -14.75 -1.78 7.28
CA LEU A 58 -15.70 -0.77 6.84
C LEU A 58 -16.30 -1.13 5.47
N THR A 59 -15.46 -1.48 4.49
CA THR A 59 -15.92 -1.88 3.15
C THR A 59 -16.79 -3.13 3.18
N THR A 60 -16.52 -4.07 4.07
CA THR A 60 -17.32 -5.29 4.22
C THR A 60 -18.69 -4.98 4.83
N VAL A 61 -18.74 -4.10 5.83
CA VAL A 61 -20.00 -3.66 6.44
C VAL A 61 -20.86 -2.89 5.43
N GLU A 62 -20.25 -2.04 4.62
CA GLU A 62 -20.94 -1.31 3.55
C GLU A 62 -21.52 -2.28 2.49
N ALA A 63 -20.72 -3.23 2.02
CA ALA A 63 -21.17 -4.27 1.08
C ALA A 63 -22.31 -5.12 1.67
N TRP A 64 -22.25 -5.45 2.96
CA TRP A 64 -23.33 -6.15 3.65
C TRP A 64 -24.62 -5.33 3.69
N LYS A 65 -24.52 -4.05 4.07
CA LYS A 65 -25.68 -3.13 4.13
C LYS A 65 -26.32 -2.89 2.77
N SER A 66 -25.53 -2.91 1.69
CA SER A 66 -26.04 -2.80 0.32
C SER A 66 -26.59 -4.12 -0.25
N GLY A 67 -26.68 -5.18 0.57
CA GLY A 67 -27.14 -6.50 0.11
C GLY A 67 -26.20 -7.15 -0.91
N TRP A 68 -24.90 -6.86 -0.83
CA TRP A 68 -23.84 -7.32 -1.75
C TRP A 68 -23.95 -6.84 -3.20
N GLY A 69 -25.07 -6.25 -3.63
CA GLY A 69 -25.24 -5.72 -4.98
C GLY A 69 -24.90 -6.77 -6.05
N SER A 70 -23.94 -6.48 -6.93
CA SER A 70 -23.43 -7.39 -7.96
C SER A 70 -22.25 -8.26 -7.51
N LEU A 71 -21.82 -8.17 -6.24
CA LEU A 71 -20.67 -8.94 -5.73
C LEU A 71 -21.07 -10.39 -5.53
N GLN A 72 -20.45 -11.27 -6.30
CA GLN A 72 -20.62 -12.72 -6.15
C GLN A 72 -19.61 -13.27 -5.12
N PRO A 73 -20.05 -14.09 -4.15
CA PRO A 73 -19.17 -14.61 -3.09
C PRO A 73 -17.96 -15.39 -3.61
N LEU A 74 -18.13 -16.17 -4.69
CA LEU A 74 -17.09 -17.03 -5.23
C LEU A 74 -15.91 -16.23 -5.84
N PRO A 75 -16.12 -15.28 -6.79
CA PRO A 75 -15.06 -14.40 -7.27
C PRO A 75 -14.37 -13.60 -6.16
N VAL A 76 -15.13 -13.11 -5.18
CA VAL A 76 -14.56 -12.37 -4.03
C VAL A 76 -13.64 -13.26 -3.20
N GLY A 77 -14.08 -14.48 -2.88
CA GLY A 77 -13.27 -15.44 -2.12
C GLY A 77 -11.99 -15.85 -2.86
N LEU A 78 -12.07 -16.11 -4.17
CA LEU A 78 -10.90 -16.42 -4.99
C LEU A 78 -9.94 -15.21 -5.08
N GLY A 79 -10.48 -14.01 -5.27
CA GLY A 79 -9.70 -12.77 -5.27
C GLY A 79 -8.97 -12.53 -3.95
N MET A 80 -9.65 -12.79 -2.82
CA MET A 80 -9.05 -12.69 -1.49
C MET A 80 -7.91 -13.69 -1.30
N LEU A 81 -8.14 -14.97 -1.64
CA LEU A 81 -7.14 -16.03 -1.48
C LEU A 81 -5.91 -15.79 -2.38
N THR A 82 -6.14 -15.46 -3.65
CA THR A 82 -5.05 -15.16 -4.59
C THR A 82 -4.26 -13.93 -4.15
N SER A 83 -4.94 -12.85 -3.74
CA SER A 83 -4.29 -11.64 -3.21
C SER A 83 -3.47 -11.92 -1.95
N PHE A 84 -3.95 -12.80 -1.06
CA PHE A 84 -3.21 -13.21 0.13
C PHE A 84 -1.91 -13.93 -0.23
N VAL A 85 -1.98 -14.96 -1.08
CA VAL A 85 -0.81 -15.77 -1.48
C VAL A 85 0.22 -14.91 -2.23
N ILE A 86 -0.23 -14.15 -3.23
CA ILE A 86 0.66 -13.27 -4.00
C ILE A 86 1.19 -12.13 -3.13
N GLY A 87 0.37 -11.59 -2.22
CA GLY A 87 0.77 -10.56 -1.26
C GLY A 87 1.92 -11.02 -0.37
N LEU A 88 1.92 -12.26 0.12
CA LEU A 88 3.04 -12.82 0.89
C LEU A 88 4.32 -12.90 0.06
N ALA A 89 4.23 -13.30 -1.21
CA ALA A 89 5.39 -13.33 -2.11
C ALA A 89 5.94 -11.92 -2.38
N ALA A 90 5.06 -10.97 -2.69
CA ALA A 90 5.42 -9.57 -2.92
C ALA A 90 6.03 -8.92 -1.68
N LEU A 91 5.51 -9.22 -0.48
CA LEU A 91 6.04 -8.74 0.79
C LEU A 91 7.49 -9.18 0.99
N ARG A 92 7.82 -10.45 0.69
CA ARG A 92 9.19 -10.96 0.77
C ARG A 92 10.13 -10.22 -0.19
N VAL A 93 9.67 -9.91 -1.40
CA VAL A 93 10.45 -9.12 -2.38
C VAL A 93 10.69 -7.71 -1.86
N LEU A 94 9.66 -7.06 -1.33
CA LEU A 94 9.76 -5.70 -0.78
C LEU A 94 10.73 -5.63 0.40
N ILE A 95 10.63 -6.55 1.37
CA ILE A 95 11.55 -6.61 2.53
C ILE A 95 13.00 -6.76 2.05
N ARG A 96 13.26 -7.66 1.08
CA ARG A 96 14.60 -7.83 0.51
C ARG A 96 15.10 -6.57 -0.19
N ALA A 97 14.26 -5.92 -0.99
CA ALA A 97 14.63 -4.70 -1.70
C ALA A 97 14.98 -3.56 -0.72
N VAL A 98 14.21 -3.40 0.36
CA VAL A 98 14.47 -2.38 1.37
C VAL A 98 15.74 -2.69 2.16
N GLY A 99 15.95 -3.94 2.58
CA GLY A 99 17.17 -4.36 3.28
C GLY A 99 18.43 -4.14 2.44
N GLN A 100 18.34 -4.29 1.12
CA GLN A 100 19.44 -4.00 0.19
C GLN A 100 19.61 -2.50 -0.14
N GLY A 101 18.80 -1.60 0.43
CA GLY A 101 18.83 -0.17 0.10
C GLY A 101 18.33 0.16 -1.32
N ARG A 102 17.59 -0.77 -1.94
CA ARG A 102 17.13 -0.70 -3.34
C ARG A 102 15.73 -0.12 -3.48
N LEU A 103 15.24 0.60 -2.47
CA LEU A 103 13.92 1.24 -2.51
C LEU A 103 13.78 2.25 -3.67
N HIS A 104 14.88 2.86 -4.11
CA HIS A 104 14.89 3.75 -5.28
C HIS A 104 14.49 3.03 -6.59
N TRP A 105 14.81 1.74 -6.76
CA TRP A 105 14.35 0.97 -7.92
C TRP A 105 12.82 0.85 -7.93
N PHE A 106 12.22 0.69 -6.75
CA PHE A 106 10.77 0.69 -6.62
C PHE A 106 10.17 2.07 -6.95
N ALA A 107 10.85 3.16 -6.60
CA ALA A 107 10.42 4.51 -6.98
C ALA A 107 10.41 4.70 -8.51
N TYR A 108 11.43 4.23 -9.23
CA TYR A 108 11.44 4.26 -10.71
C TYR A 108 10.32 3.41 -11.31
N TYR A 109 10.05 2.23 -10.74
CA TYR A 109 8.90 1.41 -11.13
C TYR A 109 7.57 2.18 -10.95
N CYS A 110 7.36 2.82 -9.80
CA CYS A 110 6.15 3.62 -9.55
C CYS A 110 6.02 4.81 -10.52
N LEU A 111 7.12 5.51 -10.83
CA LEU A 111 7.12 6.60 -11.80
C LEU A 111 6.73 6.11 -13.20
N ALA A 112 7.27 4.98 -13.65
CA ALA A 112 6.94 4.39 -14.94
C ALA A 112 5.45 3.99 -15.00
N VAL A 113 4.95 3.27 -13.99
CA VAL A 113 3.53 2.86 -13.93
C VAL A 113 2.60 4.07 -13.86
N GLY A 114 2.96 5.10 -13.08
CA GLY A 114 2.21 6.34 -12.97
C GLY A 114 2.12 7.07 -14.31
N ALA A 115 3.27 7.25 -15.00
CA ALA A 115 3.32 7.89 -16.31
C ALA A 115 2.51 7.12 -17.36
N LEU A 116 2.64 5.79 -17.38
CA LEU A 116 1.84 4.92 -18.26
C LEU A 116 0.35 5.05 -17.99
N THR A 117 -0.06 5.10 -16.72
CA THR A 117 -1.47 5.23 -16.33
C THR A 117 -2.04 6.58 -16.77
N ILE A 118 -1.27 7.66 -16.60
CA ILE A 118 -1.64 9.01 -17.07
C ILE A 118 -1.76 9.02 -18.60
N GLY A 119 -0.77 8.48 -19.31
CA GLY A 119 -0.78 8.40 -20.77
C GLY A 119 -1.97 7.60 -21.29
N TRP A 120 -2.24 6.43 -20.70
CA TRP A 120 -3.40 5.61 -21.02
C TRP A 120 -4.71 6.37 -20.82
N GLN A 121 -4.90 7.00 -19.65
CA GLN A 121 -6.11 7.77 -19.34
C GLN A 121 -6.34 8.92 -20.33
N VAL A 122 -5.28 9.65 -20.71
CA VAL A 122 -5.37 10.72 -21.72
C VAL A 122 -5.79 10.13 -23.07
N LEU A 123 -5.18 9.03 -23.51
CA LEU A 123 -5.53 8.38 -24.78
C LEU A 123 -6.98 7.87 -24.82
N THR A 124 -7.47 7.28 -23.72
CA THR A 124 -8.84 6.75 -23.65
C THR A 124 -9.91 7.82 -23.45
N ARG A 125 -9.56 9.01 -22.95
CA ARG A 125 -10.50 10.15 -22.82
C ARG A 125 -10.57 11.01 -24.08
N VAL A 126 -9.54 10.94 -24.93
CA VAL A 126 -9.48 11.63 -26.22
C VAL A 126 -10.14 10.81 -27.35
N ARG A 127 -10.33 9.50 -27.13
CA ARG A 127 -11.22 8.64 -27.92
C ARG A 127 -12.64 8.68 -27.38
#